data_AF-A0A960X5N5-F1
#
_entry.id   AF-A0A960X5N5-F1
#
_cell.length_a   1.000
_cell.length_b   1.000
_cell.length_c   1.000
_cell.angle_alpha   90.00
_cell.angle_beta   90.00
_cell.angle_gamma   90.00
#
_symmetry.space_group_name_H-M   'P 1'
#
loop_
_entity.id
_entity.type
_entity.pdbx_description
1 polymer ?
#
loop_
_entity_poly.entity_id
_entity_poly.type
_entity_poly.pdbx_seq_one_letter_code
_entity_poly.pdbx_strand_id
1 'polypeptide(L)'
;MERVLTEKYFNPVTLQTYEFNRRPEGIDFSVKDRNQKLTYQVTIGEAGALLHERVAAKATNPTESIERTFALAVAAAKQAVEHEPALLSSLADPVQLTLPKDPVVTNCGHLFERAVIQQERTRVNGCPICRTQVYNLTPVHILKKHIEEVCTSDAVIPHFGLFQKDNADLARLHSQIAQVHAEDGRPADAIEAYKAAFKYTKDLTLYANVPPLYLAMREPEKARLAALHLAYYAFQAGEFQLAIDQLEPYRNAVPELFNLTLSLYLLEGRPQEMYNLLAETHKLESVGQRGLRHAPPSENLVKELMRPLEAQFLAFHKNKTRGTLSEIERQMQVLKDLLIRTKGTTDKTVYTVYDQRLTAAKQQVLGG
;
A
#
# COMPACT_ATOMS: atom_id res chain seq x y z
N MET A 1 45.24 -12.69 13.63
CA MET A 1 43.96 -13.15 14.24
C MET A 1 43.17 -11.90 14.62
N GLU A 2 42.40 -11.35 13.69
CA GLU A 2 41.53 -10.21 13.98
C GLU A 2 40.25 -10.69 14.68
N ARG A 3 39.89 -10.05 15.78
CA ARG A 3 38.66 -10.35 16.52
C ARG A 3 37.48 -9.75 15.76
N VAL A 4 36.53 -10.59 15.34
CA VAL A 4 35.21 -10.14 14.87
C VAL A 4 34.48 -9.53 16.07
N LEU A 5 34.14 -8.24 15.98
CA LEU A 5 33.24 -7.59 16.94
C LEU A 5 31.80 -7.79 16.45
N THR A 6 30.98 -8.41 17.31
CA THR A 6 29.55 -8.58 17.09
C THR A 6 28.80 -7.81 18.17
N GLU A 7 27.93 -6.90 17.74
CA GLU A 7 27.03 -6.18 18.64
C GLU A 7 25.59 -6.67 18.42
N LYS A 8 24.85 -6.85 19.51
CA LYS A 8 23.47 -7.33 19.48
C LYS A 8 22.54 -6.36 20.20
N TYR A 9 21.44 -6.01 19.54
CA TYR A 9 20.40 -5.16 20.10
C TYR A 9 19.05 -5.87 20.03
N PHE A 10 18.26 -5.73 21.09
CA PHE A 10 16.94 -6.36 21.19
C PHE A 10 15.86 -5.29 21.15
N ASN A 11 14.88 -5.44 20.25
CA ASN A 11 13.68 -4.59 20.24
C ASN A 11 12.50 -5.36 20.85
N PRO A 12 12.04 -4.97 22.06
CA PRO A 12 10.97 -5.68 22.76
C PRO A 12 9.60 -5.52 22.12
N VAL A 13 9.40 -4.48 21.28
CA VAL A 13 8.12 -4.21 20.61
C VAL A 13 7.88 -5.17 19.44
N THR A 14 8.95 -5.49 18.69
CA THR A 14 8.87 -6.35 17.51
C THR A 14 9.39 -7.77 17.74
N LEU A 15 9.96 -8.04 18.93
CA LEU A 15 10.62 -9.31 19.29
C LEU A 15 11.71 -9.72 18.28
N GLN A 16 12.43 -8.73 17.74
CA GLN A 16 13.52 -8.93 16.78
C GLN A 16 14.88 -8.71 17.44
N THR A 17 15.87 -9.44 16.95
CA THR A 17 17.29 -9.27 17.31
C THR A 17 18.03 -8.69 16.12
N TYR A 18 18.79 -7.62 16.35
CA TYR A 18 19.67 -6.99 15.37
C TYR A 18 21.10 -7.42 15.64
N GLU A 19 21.79 -7.89 14.62
CA GLU A 19 23.17 -8.34 14.68
C GLU A 19 24.01 -7.56 13.68
N PHE A 20 25.06 -6.91 14.18
CA PHE A 20 26.06 -6.22 13.39
C PHE A 20 27.36 -7.02 13.43
N ASN A 21 27.84 -7.46 12.28
CA ASN A 21 29.10 -8.19 12.17
C ASN A 21 30.08 -7.38 11.32
N ARG A 22 31.16 -6.91 11.93
CA ARG A 22 32.25 -6.27 11.19
C ARG A 22 33.09 -7.32 10.48
N ARG A 23 33.32 -7.12 9.19
CA ARG A 23 34.23 -7.90 8.34
C ARG A 23 35.26 -6.96 7.71
N PRO A 24 36.39 -7.50 7.22
CA PRO A 24 37.37 -6.69 6.49
C PRO A 24 36.75 -5.90 5.32
N GLU A 25 35.70 -6.43 4.69
CA GLU A 25 35.09 -5.85 3.48
C GLU A 25 33.86 -4.97 3.75
N GLY A 26 33.47 -4.79 5.02
CA GLY A 26 32.29 -4.00 5.37
C GLY A 26 31.59 -4.41 6.67
N ILE A 27 30.39 -3.86 6.86
CA ILE A 27 29.52 -4.18 8.01
C ILE A 27 28.32 -4.97 7.51
N ASP A 28 28.16 -6.20 7.99
CA ASP A 28 26.95 -6.98 7.79
C ASP A 28 25.93 -6.63 8.87
N PHE A 29 24.81 -6.09 8.46
CA PHE A 29 23.62 -5.92 9.29
C PHE A 29 22.67 -7.08 9.04
N SER A 30 22.21 -7.73 10.10
CA SER A 30 21.23 -8.82 10.02
C SER A 30 20.11 -8.65 11.03
N VAL A 31 18.87 -8.89 10.60
CA VAL A 31 17.67 -8.89 11.44
C VAL A 31 17.18 -10.31 11.57
N LYS A 32 16.99 -10.77 12.81
CA LYS A 32 16.47 -12.09 13.12
C LYS A 32 15.17 -11.98 13.91
N ASP A 33 14.21 -12.84 13.61
CA ASP A 33 12.97 -12.94 14.37
C ASP A 33 13.18 -13.64 15.73
N ARG A 34 12.10 -13.79 16.51
CA ARG A 34 12.11 -14.47 17.81
C ARG A 34 12.60 -15.94 17.76
N ASN A 35 12.57 -16.56 16.59
CA ASN A 35 13.03 -17.94 16.36
C ASN A 35 14.47 -17.97 15.79
N GLN A 36 15.20 -16.85 15.82
CA GLN A 36 16.53 -16.69 15.23
C GLN A 36 16.56 -16.91 13.70
N LYS A 37 15.40 -16.84 13.03
CA LYS A 37 15.33 -16.96 11.58
C LYS A 37 15.75 -15.63 10.95
N LEU A 38 16.78 -15.69 10.09
CA LEU A 38 17.24 -14.52 9.35
C LEU A 38 16.10 -13.98 8.49
N THR A 39 15.72 -12.74 8.78
CA THR A 39 14.65 -12.03 8.08
C THR A 39 15.21 -11.09 7.03
N TYR A 40 16.37 -10.49 7.31
CA TYR A 40 17.00 -9.51 6.42
C TYR A 40 18.52 -9.47 6.63
N GLN A 41 19.31 -9.27 5.56
CA GLN A 41 20.76 -9.06 5.63
C GLN A 41 21.22 -8.03 4.59
N VAL A 42 22.01 -7.04 5.02
CA VAL A 42 22.63 -6.02 4.15
C VAL A 42 24.10 -5.86 4.51
N THR A 43 24.96 -5.80 3.49
CA THR A 43 26.39 -5.52 3.64
C THR A 43 26.68 -4.09 3.21
N ILE A 44 27.19 -3.27 4.13
CA ILE A 44 27.63 -1.90 3.85
C ILE A 44 29.14 -1.93 3.60
N GLY A 45 29.57 -1.60 2.37
CA GLY A 45 30.99 -1.62 1.99
C GLY A 45 31.86 -0.57 2.71
N GLU A 46 33.18 -0.69 2.56
CA GLU A 46 34.22 0.11 3.26
C GLU A 46 33.96 1.63 3.26
N ALA A 47 33.49 2.21 2.15
CA ALA A 47 33.23 3.65 2.06
C ALA A 47 32.10 4.11 3.01
N GLY A 48 31.07 3.28 3.21
CA GLY A 48 30.00 3.54 4.17
C GLY A 48 30.44 3.31 5.63
N ALA A 49 31.31 2.33 5.86
CA ALA A 49 31.88 2.04 7.17
C ALA A 49 32.84 3.16 7.64
N LEU A 50 33.70 3.67 6.75
CA LEU A 50 34.62 4.79 7.04
C LEU A 50 33.89 6.11 7.32
N LEU A 51 32.74 6.34 6.69
CA LEU A 51 31.90 7.50 6.94
C LEU A 51 31.23 7.42 8.32
N HIS A 52 30.72 6.25 8.68
CA HIS A 52 30.13 6.00 10.00
C HIS A 52 31.17 6.16 11.13
N GLU A 53 32.39 5.66 10.93
CA GLU A 53 33.46 5.70 11.93
C GLU A 53 33.99 7.13 12.17
N ARG A 54 34.08 7.96 11.12
CA ARG A 54 34.42 9.39 11.25
C ARG A 54 33.35 10.22 11.94
N VAL A 55 32.09 9.81 11.85
CA VAL A 55 30.95 10.50 12.47
C VAL A 55 30.78 10.09 13.93
N ALA A 56 30.92 8.80 14.25
CA ALA A 56 30.90 8.29 15.61
C ALA A 56 32.05 8.84 16.47
N ALA A 57 33.24 9.03 15.89
CA ALA A 57 34.39 9.60 16.59
C ALA A 57 34.25 11.09 16.97
N LYS A 58 33.24 11.81 16.45
CA LYS A 58 33.02 13.24 16.71
C LYS A 58 31.75 13.57 17.49
N ALA A 59 30.89 12.58 17.78
CA ALA A 59 29.65 12.82 18.51
C ALA A 59 29.88 12.70 20.02
N THR A 60 29.73 13.81 20.75
CA THR A 60 29.80 13.83 22.23
C THR A 60 28.48 13.45 22.90
N ASN A 61 27.38 13.33 22.14
CA ASN A 61 26.05 13.00 22.64
C ASN A 61 25.31 12.04 21.68
N PRO A 62 24.77 10.90 22.16
CA PRO A 62 24.00 9.94 21.36
C PRO A 62 22.81 10.53 20.61
N THR A 63 22.12 11.53 21.17
CA THR A 63 20.95 12.15 20.54
C THR A 63 21.33 12.98 19.31
N GLU A 64 22.48 13.67 19.38
CA GLU A 64 23.03 14.46 18.28
C GLU A 64 23.49 13.55 17.13
N SER A 65 23.93 12.32 17.43
CA SER A 65 24.24 11.30 16.43
C SER A 65 23.00 10.79 15.70
N ILE A 66 21.85 10.66 16.38
CA ILE A 66 20.60 10.18 15.80
C ILE A 66 19.97 11.24 14.89
N GLU A 67 19.84 12.48 15.38
CA GLU A 67 19.28 13.59 14.60
C GLU A 67 20.10 13.89 13.34
N ARG A 68 21.43 13.78 13.44
CA ARG A 68 22.33 13.99 12.31
C ARG A 68 22.33 12.82 11.33
N THR A 69 22.18 11.58 11.81
CA THR A 69 22.00 10.40 10.95
C THR A 69 20.65 10.47 10.21
N PHE A 70 19.60 10.92 10.87
CA PHE A 70 18.30 11.17 10.25
C PHE A 70 18.37 12.30 9.21
N ALA A 71 19.04 13.42 9.52
CA ALA A 71 19.24 14.51 8.58
C ALA A 71 20.04 14.08 7.33
N LEU A 72 21.04 13.20 7.49
CA LEU A 72 21.81 12.63 6.37
C LEU A 72 20.97 11.62 5.56
N ALA A 73 20.11 10.83 6.20
CA ALA A 73 19.19 9.93 5.52
C ALA A 73 18.13 10.71 4.71
N VAL A 74 17.60 11.80 5.26
CA VAL A 74 16.67 12.71 4.55
C VAL A 74 17.38 13.43 3.40
N ALA A 75 18.62 13.87 3.57
CA ALA A 75 19.40 14.48 2.49
C ALA A 75 19.71 13.48 1.36
N ALA A 76 20.07 12.25 1.69
CA ALA A 76 20.29 11.17 0.72
C ALA A 76 18.99 10.78 0.00
N ALA A 77 17.86 10.74 0.70
CA ALA A 77 16.54 10.49 0.09
C ALA A 77 16.12 11.62 -0.85
N LYS A 78 16.35 12.89 -0.47
CA LYS A 78 16.08 14.05 -1.36
C LYS A 78 16.96 14.01 -2.62
N GLN A 79 18.25 13.70 -2.45
CA GLN A 79 19.18 13.57 -3.56
C GLN A 79 18.84 12.36 -4.46
N ALA A 80 18.29 11.27 -3.91
CA ALA A 80 17.78 10.13 -4.67
C ALA A 80 16.52 10.49 -5.47
N VAL A 81 15.58 11.25 -4.88
CA VAL A 81 14.37 11.75 -5.58
C VAL A 81 14.72 12.73 -6.70
N GLU A 82 15.72 13.60 -6.50
CA GLU A 82 16.23 14.50 -7.55
C GLU A 82 16.99 13.77 -8.67
N HIS A 83 17.50 12.55 -8.41
CA HIS A 83 18.21 11.73 -9.38
C HIS A 83 17.39 10.56 -9.96
N GLU A 84 16.13 10.37 -9.54
CA GLU A 84 15.20 9.37 -10.09
C GLU A 84 13.94 10.00 -10.72
N PRO A 85 14.05 10.67 -11.89
CA PRO A 85 12.89 11.05 -12.70
C PRO A 85 12.00 9.84 -13.10
N ALA A 86 12.50 8.62 -12.91
CA ALA A 86 11.79 7.37 -13.09
C ALA A 86 10.53 7.23 -12.20
N LEU A 87 10.55 7.80 -10.99
CA LEU A 87 9.45 7.65 -10.01
C LEU A 87 8.27 8.60 -10.29
N LEU A 88 8.54 9.79 -10.84
CA LEU A 88 7.49 10.65 -11.39
C LEU A 88 6.98 10.13 -12.75
N SER A 89 7.84 9.46 -13.52
CA SER A 89 7.45 8.81 -14.78
C SER A 89 6.58 7.57 -14.60
N SER A 90 6.61 6.92 -13.42
CA SER A 90 5.76 5.75 -13.12
C SER A 90 4.31 6.11 -12.75
N LEU A 91 4.07 7.36 -12.36
CA LEU A 91 2.74 7.92 -12.08
C LEU A 91 2.13 8.64 -13.28
N ALA A 92 2.94 8.96 -14.28
CA ALA A 92 2.47 9.45 -15.56
C ALA A 92 1.70 8.35 -16.29
N ASP A 93 0.62 8.71 -16.99
CA ASP A 93 0.00 7.82 -17.95
C ASP A 93 1.11 7.36 -18.92
N PRO A 94 1.36 6.05 -19.07
CA PRO A 94 2.53 5.56 -19.80
C PRO A 94 2.41 5.73 -21.32
N VAL A 95 1.23 6.13 -21.81
CA VAL A 95 0.97 6.47 -23.21
C VAL A 95 1.14 7.97 -23.42
N GLN A 96 0.64 8.82 -22.52
CA GLN A 96 0.75 10.29 -22.65
C GLN A 96 1.98 10.90 -22.00
N LEU A 97 2.65 10.17 -21.10
CA LEU A 97 3.75 10.61 -20.25
C LEU A 97 3.37 11.86 -19.41
N THR A 98 2.10 12.00 -19.06
CA THR A 98 1.56 13.07 -18.21
C THR A 98 0.69 12.50 -17.10
N LEU A 99 0.58 13.22 -15.97
CA LEU A 99 -0.34 12.86 -14.89
C LEU A 99 -1.80 12.81 -15.39
N PRO A 100 -2.53 11.68 -15.19
CA PRO A 100 -3.90 11.54 -15.63
C PRO A 100 -4.86 12.47 -14.86
N LYS A 101 -5.77 13.12 -15.58
CA LYS A 101 -6.83 14.00 -15.05
C LYS A 101 -8.06 13.21 -14.59
N ASP A 102 -8.39 12.11 -15.29
CA ASP A 102 -9.42 11.15 -14.89
C ASP A 102 -8.81 9.74 -14.80
N PRO A 103 -8.09 9.45 -13.70
CA PRO A 103 -7.38 8.19 -13.56
C PRO A 103 -8.35 7.00 -13.46
N VAL A 104 -8.02 5.96 -14.21
CA VAL A 104 -8.64 4.64 -14.12
C VAL A 104 -7.58 3.59 -13.94
N VAL A 105 -7.90 2.58 -13.15
CA VAL A 105 -7.05 1.41 -12.94
C VAL A 105 -7.60 0.27 -13.79
N THR A 106 -6.74 -0.30 -14.62
CA THR A 106 -7.07 -1.52 -15.38
C THR A 106 -7.14 -2.74 -14.45
N ASN A 107 -7.79 -3.83 -14.89
CA ASN A 107 -7.80 -5.10 -14.15
C ASN A 107 -6.41 -5.74 -13.94
N CYS A 108 -5.36 -5.24 -14.58
CA CYS A 108 -3.98 -5.64 -14.34
C CYS A 108 -3.21 -4.70 -13.39
N GLY A 109 -3.86 -3.71 -12.79
CA GLY A 109 -3.25 -2.78 -11.83
C GLY A 109 -2.52 -1.59 -12.45
N HIS A 110 -2.53 -1.41 -13.77
CA HIS A 110 -1.91 -0.23 -14.38
C HIS A 110 -2.87 0.95 -14.43
N LEU A 111 -2.36 2.13 -14.07
CA LEU A 111 -3.06 3.42 -14.04
C LEU A 111 -2.98 4.12 -15.40
N PHE A 112 -4.10 4.66 -15.87
CA PHE A 112 -4.17 5.42 -17.12
C PHE A 112 -5.16 6.58 -16.98
N GLU A 113 -5.03 7.57 -17.87
CA GLU A 113 -6.11 8.50 -18.20
C GLU A 113 -7.25 7.73 -18.89
N ARG A 114 -8.49 7.91 -18.42
CA ARG A 114 -9.65 7.18 -18.96
C ARG A 114 -9.74 7.27 -20.47
N ALA A 115 -9.64 8.50 -21.01
CA ALA A 115 -9.79 8.73 -22.44
C ALA A 115 -8.72 7.97 -23.25
N VAL A 116 -7.50 7.92 -22.72
CA VAL A 116 -6.34 7.27 -23.36
C VAL A 116 -6.50 5.77 -23.39
N ILE A 117 -6.79 5.13 -22.26
CA ILE A 117 -6.96 3.68 -22.23
C ILE A 117 -8.21 3.24 -22.98
N GLN A 118 -9.27 4.06 -23.02
CA GLN A 118 -10.43 3.80 -23.87
C GLN A 118 -10.07 3.84 -25.36
N GLN A 119 -9.26 4.82 -25.77
CA GLN A 119 -8.75 4.89 -27.14
C GLN A 119 -7.85 3.70 -27.46
N GLU A 120 -6.89 3.36 -26.61
CA GLU A 120 -5.98 2.24 -26.83
C GLU A 120 -6.71 0.90 -26.87
N ARG A 121 -7.79 0.73 -26.09
CA ARG A 121 -8.66 -0.46 -26.17
C ARG A 121 -9.29 -0.67 -27.56
N THR A 122 -9.53 0.40 -28.32
CA THR A 122 -10.03 0.27 -29.70
C THR A 122 -8.96 -0.23 -30.68
N ARG A 123 -7.67 -0.05 -30.36
CA ARG A 123 -6.53 -0.44 -31.22
C ARG A 123 -6.01 -1.81 -30.83
N VAL A 124 -5.72 -1.98 -29.56
CA VAL A 124 -5.16 -3.17 -28.95
C VAL A 124 -6.08 -3.45 -27.77
N ASN A 125 -6.92 -4.49 -27.85
CA ASN A 125 -7.89 -4.84 -26.81
C ASN A 125 -7.18 -5.37 -25.53
N GLY A 126 -6.27 -4.58 -24.96
CA GLY A 126 -5.33 -4.94 -23.92
C GLY A 126 -4.59 -3.73 -23.36
N CYS A 127 -3.91 -3.95 -22.24
CA CYS A 127 -3.18 -2.92 -21.51
C CYS A 127 -1.96 -2.49 -22.33
N PRO A 128 -1.74 -1.19 -22.56
CA PRO A 128 -0.56 -0.69 -23.28
C PRO A 128 0.79 -1.14 -22.69
N ILE A 129 0.84 -1.43 -21.38
CA ILE A 129 2.07 -1.84 -20.69
C ILE A 129 2.29 -3.35 -20.78
N CYS A 130 1.37 -4.15 -20.22
CA CYS A 130 1.57 -5.60 -20.08
C CYS A 130 0.79 -6.44 -21.10
N ARG A 131 0.03 -5.81 -21.99
CA ARG A 131 -0.82 -6.45 -23.02
C ARG A 131 -1.92 -7.35 -22.48
N THR A 132 -2.13 -7.42 -21.16
CA THR A 132 -3.25 -8.12 -20.54
C THR A 132 -4.57 -7.52 -21.03
N GLN A 133 -5.52 -8.37 -21.44
CA GLN A 133 -6.82 -7.91 -21.93
C GLN A 133 -7.51 -7.01 -20.88
N VAL A 134 -7.91 -5.80 -21.32
CA VAL A 134 -8.58 -4.82 -20.46
C VAL A 134 -10.08 -4.96 -20.66
N TYR A 135 -10.76 -5.55 -19.68
CA TYR A 135 -12.22 -5.67 -19.68
C TYR A 135 -12.89 -4.75 -18.66
N ASN A 136 -12.16 -4.34 -17.61
CA ASN A 136 -12.63 -3.40 -16.61
C ASN A 136 -11.68 -2.20 -16.47
N LEU A 137 -12.26 -1.02 -16.31
CA LEU A 137 -11.58 0.22 -16.00
C LEU A 137 -12.18 0.72 -14.69
N THR A 138 -11.57 0.36 -13.57
CA THR A 138 -12.03 0.77 -12.25
C THR A 138 -11.76 2.26 -12.10
N PRO A 139 -12.80 3.09 -12.01
CA PRO A 139 -12.61 4.50 -11.85
C PRO A 139 -12.13 4.87 -10.46
N VAL A 140 -11.07 5.68 -10.40
CA VAL A 140 -10.69 6.36 -9.14
C VAL A 140 -11.80 7.33 -8.71
N HIS A 141 -12.66 7.78 -9.63
CA HIS A 141 -13.81 8.62 -9.30
C HIS A 141 -14.82 7.94 -8.36
N ILE A 142 -14.79 6.62 -8.13
CA ILE A 142 -15.67 5.98 -7.13
C ILE A 142 -15.34 6.53 -5.74
N LEU A 143 -14.05 6.70 -5.41
CA LEU A 143 -13.64 7.32 -4.15
C LEU A 143 -14.07 8.79 -4.09
N LYS A 144 -13.86 9.55 -5.17
CA LYS A 144 -14.30 10.94 -5.25
C LYS A 144 -15.82 11.07 -5.11
N LYS A 145 -16.59 10.25 -5.81
CA LYS A 145 -18.07 10.23 -5.76
C LYS A 145 -18.56 9.84 -4.37
N HIS A 146 -17.96 8.83 -3.74
CA HIS A 146 -18.32 8.45 -2.39
C HIS A 146 -18.00 9.56 -1.38
N ILE A 147 -16.84 10.20 -1.51
CA ILE A 147 -16.49 11.39 -0.73
C ILE A 147 -17.54 12.48 -0.96
N GLU A 148 -17.89 12.80 -2.20
CA GLU A 148 -18.91 13.81 -2.53
C GLU A 148 -20.28 13.45 -1.96
N GLU A 149 -20.73 12.20 -2.06
CA GLU A 149 -21.99 11.70 -1.49
C GLU A 149 -22.01 11.85 0.04
N VAL A 150 -20.93 11.47 0.73
CA VAL A 150 -20.81 11.59 2.18
C VAL A 150 -20.66 13.07 2.61
N CYS A 151 -19.98 13.88 1.80
CA CYS A 151 -19.78 15.33 2.00
C CYS A 151 -21.04 16.16 1.75
N THR A 152 -22.13 15.61 1.20
CA THR A 152 -23.42 16.33 1.12
C THR A 152 -24.12 16.47 2.48
N SER A 153 -23.63 15.80 3.51
CA SER A 153 -24.05 16.04 4.90
C SER A 153 -23.38 17.31 5.45
N ASP A 154 -24.02 18.01 6.39
CA ASP A 154 -23.55 19.27 7.05
C ASP A 154 -22.16 19.18 7.74
N ALA A 155 -21.44 18.07 7.58
CA ALA A 155 -20.10 17.83 8.08
C ALA A 155 -19.04 18.60 7.27
N VAL A 156 -18.91 19.89 7.53
CA VAL A 156 -17.79 20.70 7.02
C VAL A 156 -16.50 20.23 7.70
N ILE A 157 -15.74 19.36 7.03
CA ILE A 157 -14.38 19.00 7.44
C ILE A 157 -13.35 19.83 6.64
N PRO A 158 -12.16 20.14 7.19
CA PRO A 158 -11.10 20.76 6.41
C PRO A 158 -10.70 19.85 5.23
N HIS A 159 -10.46 20.43 4.06
CA HIS A 159 -10.02 19.69 2.87
C HIS A 159 -9.13 20.61 1.99
N PHE A 160 -8.31 20.04 1.10
CA PHE A 160 -7.40 20.82 0.25
C PHE A 160 -8.09 21.67 -0.82
N GLY A 161 -9.42 21.62 -0.92
CA GLY A 161 -10.18 22.58 -1.71
C GLY A 161 -10.13 24.01 -1.13
N LEU A 162 -9.69 24.15 0.13
CA LEU A 162 -9.44 25.44 0.76
C LEU A 162 -8.11 26.09 0.34
N PHE A 163 -7.25 25.36 -0.38
CA PHE A 163 -5.94 25.83 -0.80
C PHE A 163 -6.05 27.05 -1.73
N GLN A 164 -5.33 28.12 -1.39
CA GLN A 164 -5.34 29.38 -2.14
C GLN A 164 -4.01 29.62 -2.85
N LYS A 165 -2.91 29.56 -2.10
CA LYS A 165 -1.54 29.78 -2.59
C LYS A 165 -0.54 29.20 -1.62
N ASP A 166 0.61 28.74 -2.09
CA ASP A 166 1.66 28.27 -1.20
C ASP A 166 2.24 29.41 -0.34
N ASN A 167 2.33 29.17 0.97
CA ASN A 167 3.06 30.03 1.91
C ASN A 167 3.54 29.18 3.10
N ALA A 168 4.78 28.70 3.03
CA ALA A 168 5.34 27.78 4.02
C ALA A 168 5.39 28.37 5.44
N ASP A 169 5.67 29.68 5.59
CA ASP A 169 5.75 30.31 6.90
C ASP A 169 4.39 30.41 7.58
N LEU A 170 3.34 30.80 6.83
CA LEU A 170 1.97 30.83 7.36
C LEU A 170 1.43 29.42 7.62
N ALA A 171 1.71 28.46 6.73
CA ALA A 171 1.35 27.06 6.93
C ALA A 171 1.98 26.51 8.22
N ARG A 172 3.29 26.74 8.43
CA ARG A 172 4.03 26.33 9.63
C ARG A 172 3.50 27.00 10.88
N LEU A 173 3.23 28.31 10.84
CA LEU A 173 2.67 29.03 11.99
C LEU A 173 1.31 28.44 12.40
N HIS A 174 0.41 28.23 11.45
CA HIS A 174 -0.91 27.67 11.73
C HIS A 174 -0.84 26.20 12.17
N SER A 175 0.07 25.39 11.62
CA SER A 175 0.24 24.01 12.08
C SER A 175 0.80 23.93 13.49
N GLN A 176 1.72 24.82 13.89
CA GLN A 176 2.21 24.90 15.27
C GLN A 176 1.11 25.30 16.24
N ILE A 177 0.27 26.28 15.87
CA ILE A 177 -0.92 26.65 16.66
C ILE A 177 -1.85 25.44 16.80
N ALA A 178 -2.09 24.69 15.72
CA ALA A 178 -2.92 23.50 15.75
C ALA A 178 -2.37 22.41 16.69
N GLN A 179 -1.06 22.18 16.68
CA GLN A 179 -0.37 21.23 17.57
C GLN A 179 -0.54 21.63 19.04
N VAL A 180 -0.29 22.90 19.39
CA VAL A 180 -0.50 23.41 20.77
C VAL A 180 -1.94 23.18 21.23
N HIS A 181 -2.93 23.50 20.39
CA HIS A 181 -4.34 23.24 20.75
C HIS A 181 -4.65 21.74 20.91
N ALA A 182 -4.07 20.88 20.07
CA ALA A 182 -4.25 19.44 20.17
C ALA A 182 -3.66 18.89 21.48
N GLU A 183 -2.45 19.32 21.85
CA GLU A 183 -1.76 18.96 23.09
C GLU A 183 -2.51 19.45 24.33
N ASP A 184 -3.12 20.63 24.27
CA ASP A 184 -3.97 21.19 25.34
C ASP A 184 -5.36 20.51 25.45
N GLY A 185 -5.64 19.47 24.63
CA GLY A 185 -6.94 18.81 24.63
C GLY A 185 -8.07 19.66 24.06
N ARG A 186 -7.74 20.62 23.18
CA ARG A 186 -8.69 21.51 22.49
C ARG A 186 -8.80 21.15 20.99
N PRO A 187 -9.37 19.99 20.64
CA PRO A 187 -9.36 19.49 19.25
C PRO A 187 -10.16 20.37 18.27
N ALA A 188 -11.20 21.06 18.71
CA ALA A 188 -11.98 21.96 17.86
C ALA A 188 -11.14 23.16 17.38
N ASP A 189 -10.39 23.78 18.31
CA ASP A 189 -9.47 24.88 17.99
C ASP A 189 -8.33 24.40 17.07
N ALA A 190 -7.82 23.18 17.33
CA ALA A 190 -6.80 22.58 16.48
C ALA A 190 -7.27 22.38 15.04
N ILE A 191 -8.52 21.95 14.83
CA ILE A 191 -9.12 21.79 13.50
C ILE A 191 -9.23 23.13 12.76
N GLU A 192 -9.66 24.20 13.42
CA GLU A 192 -9.74 25.52 12.78
C GLU A 192 -8.34 26.06 12.44
N ALA A 193 -7.33 25.78 13.27
CA ALA A 193 -5.94 26.11 12.95
C ALA A 193 -5.40 25.29 11.76
N TYR A 194 -5.68 23.98 11.68
CA TYR A 194 -5.33 23.17 10.50
C TYR A 194 -6.03 23.66 9.23
N LYS A 195 -7.32 24.03 9.33
CA LYS A 195 -8.08 24.63 8.23
C LYS A 195 -7.44 25.94 7.74
N ALA A 196 -6.89 26.75 8.64
CA ALA A 196 -6.12 27.93 8.28
C ALA A 196 -4.79 27.55 7.60
N ALA A 197 -4.09 26.52 8.08
CA ALA A 197 -2.87 26.00 7.47
C ALA A 197 -3.11 25.51 6.03
N PHE A 198 -4.18 24.74 5.77
CA PHE A 198 -4.49 24.19 4.45
C PHE A 198 -4.87 25.22 3.39
N LYS A 199 -5.09 26.49 3.76
CA LYS A 199 -5.14 27.59 2.78
C LYS A 199 -3.78 27.82 2.10
N TYR A 200 -2.70 27.38 2.74
CA TYR A 200 -1.32 27.68 2.38
C TYR A 200 -0.43 26.47 2.09
N THR A 201 -0.94 25.25 2.25
CA THR A 201 -0.20 24.01 2.00
C THR A 201 -1.14 22.86 1.62
N LYS A 202 -0.59 21.87 0.90
CA LYS A 202 -1.22 20.56 0.61
C LYS A 202 -0.44 19.40 1.23
N ASP A 203 0.27 19.67 2.32
CA ASP A 203 1.08 18.67 3.02
C ASP A 203 0.19 17.56 3.64
N LEU A 204 0.37 16.34 3.14
CA LEU A 204 -0.33 15.14 3.61
C LEU A 204 -0.02 14.81 5.06
N THR A 205 1.21 15.06 5.50
CA THR A 205 1.64 14.77 6.87
C THR A 205 0.93 15.65 7.89
N LEU A 206 0.61 16.90 7.51
CA LEU A 206 -0.23 17.77 8.33
C LEU A 206 -1.68 17.30 8.36
N TYR A 207 -2.22 16.88 7.21
CA TYR A 207 -3.59 16.39 7.11
C TYR A 207 -3.80 15.07 7.89
N ALA A 208 -2.77 14.23 8.01
CA ALA A 208 -2.79 13.01 8.83
C ALA A 208 -3.15 13.25 10.31
N ASN A 209 -2.99 14.47 10.81
CA ASN A 209 -3.36 14.82 12.18
C ASN A 209 -4.86 15.12 12.35
N VAL A 210 -5.63 15.28 11.27
CA VAL A 210 -7.05 15.69 11.34
C VAL A 210 -7.98 14.54 11.80
N PRO A 211 -7.92 13.31 11.25
CA PRO A 211 -8.83 12.24 11.66
C PRO A 211 -8.80 11.93 13.17
N PRO A 212 -7.62 11.84 13.84
CA PRO A 212 -7.55 11.63 15.29
C PRO A 212 -8.26 12.72 16.12
N LEU A 213 -8.26 13.98 15.66
CA LEU A 213 -8.93 15.08 16.37
C LEU A 213 -10.45 14.91 16.39
N TYR A 214 -11.04 14.43 15.28
CA TYR A 214 -12.47 14.11 15.24
C TYR A 214 -12.83 12.92 16.16
N LEU A 215 -11.94 11.93 16.28
CA LEU A 215 -12.12 10.85 17.25
C LEU A 215 -12.08 11.39 18.69
N ALA A 216 -11.17 12.32 19.01
CA ALA A 216 -11.10 12.96 20.31
C ALA A 216 -12.38 13.76 20.66
N MET A 217 -13.03 14.36 19.65
CA MET A 217 -14.33 15.04 19.79
C MET A 217 -15.54 14.09 19.82
N ARG A 218 -15.33 12.77 19.70
CA ARG A 218 -16.40 11.77 19.58
C ARG A 218 -17.27 11.97 18.33
N GLU A 219 -16.67 12.42 17.23
CA GLU A 219 -17.30 12.59 15.93
C GLU A 219 -16.78 11.55 14.91
N PRO A 220 -17.08 10.24 15.09
CA PRO A 220 -16.47 9.17 14.30
C PRO A 220 -16.78 9.25 12.79
N GLU A 221 -17.94 9.80 12.44
CA GLU A 221 -18.33 10.01 11.04
C GLU A 221 -17.43 11.03 10.33
N LYS A 222 -17.10 12.14 11.02
CA LYS A 222 -16.17 13.14 10.48
C LYS A 222 -14.73 12.63 10.46
N ALA A 223 -14.34 11.81 11.45
CA ALA A 223 -13.03 11.15 11.45
C ALA A 223 -12.89 10.22 10.25
N ARG A 224 -13.91 9.40 9.97
CA ARG A 224 -13.96 8.53 8.80
C ARG A 224 -13.88 9.35 7.52
N LEU A 225 -14.69 10.40 7.37
CA LEU A 225 -14.66 11.26 6.20
C LEU A 225 -13.27 11.92 6.00
N ALA A 226 -12.65 12.40 7.07
CA ALA A 226 -11.29 12.94 7.02
C ALA A 226 -10.28 11.88 6.57
N ALA A 227 -10.36 10.64 7.07
CA ALA A 227 -9.50 9.55 6.62
C ALA A 227 -9.70 9.21 5.14
N LEU A 228 -10.93 9.27 4.62
CA LEU A 228 -11.21 9.10 3.19
C LEU A 228 -10.57 10.18 2.33
N HIS A 229 -10.67 11.44 2.75
CA HIS A 229 -9.99 12.54 2.08
C HIS A 229 -8.47 12.35 2.08
N LEU A 230 -7.90 11.95 3.21
CA LEU A 230 -6.47 11.68 3.31
C LEU A 230 -6.04 10.54 2.38
N ALA A 231 -6.78 9.43 2.36
CA ALA A 231 -6.51 8.32 1.46
C ALA A 231 -6.63 8.73 -0.01
N TYR A 232 -7.60 9.58 -0.35
CA TYR A 232 -7.73 10.15 -1.69
C TYR A 232 -6.53 11.02 -2.07
N TYR A 233 -6.09 11.92 -1.19
CA TYR A 233 -4.93 12.76 -1.46
C TYR A 233 -3.62 11.97 -1.52
N ALA A 234 -3.44 11.01 -0.62
CA ALA A 234 -2.30 10.08 -0.64
C ALA A 234 -2.26 9.28 -1.94
N PHE A 235 -3.42 8.77 -2.39
CA PHE A 235 -3.54 8.10 -3.68
C PHE A 235 -3.14 9.02 -4.85
N GLN A 236 -3.59 10.27 -4.86
CA GLN A 236 -3.20 11.25 -5.89
C GLN A 236 -1.70 11.56 -5.89
N ALA A 237 -1.05 11.50 -4.71
CA ALA A 237 0.39 11.67 -4.57
C ALA A 237 1.20 10.39 -4.86
N GLY A 238 0.56 9.26 -5.14
CA GLY A 238 1.22 7.96 -5.31
C GLY A 238 1.65 7.31 -4.00
N GLU A 239 1.24 7.84 -2.85
CA GLU A 239 1.53 7.30 -1.51
C GLU A 239 0.53 6.19 -1.13
N PHE A 240 0.57 5.07 -1.87
CA PHE A 240 -0.42 3.99 -1.73
C PHE A 240 -0.43 3.34 -0.33
N GLN A 241 0.73 3.17 0.31
CA GLN A 241 0.81 2.62 1.66
C GLN A 241 0.09 3.53 2.67
N LEU A 242 0.28 4.85 2.58
CA LEU A 242 -0.43 5.80 3.43
C LEU A 242 -1.94 5.71 3.18
N ALA A 243 -2.37 5.63 1.92
CA ALA A 243 -3.79 5.46 1.61
C ALA A 243 -4.36 4.15 2.21
N ILE A 244 -3.61 3.04 2.15
CA ILE A 244 -3.99 1.77 2.78
C ILE A 244 -4.10 1.94 4.29
N ASP A 245 -3.08 2.47 4.95
CA ASP A 245 -3.03 2.62 6.41
C ASP A 245 -4.22 3.44 6.94
N GLN A 246 -4.66 4.44 6.18
CA GLN A 246 -5.79 5.28 6.54
C GLN A 246 -7.15 4.60 6.30
N LEU A 247 -7.26 3.72 5.31
CA LEU A 247 -8.50 2.99 5.00
C LEU A 247 -8.67 1.71 5.80
N GLU A 248 -7.57 1.08 6.19
CA GLU A 248 -7.52 -0.23 6.86
C GLU A 248 -8.42 -0.30 8.11
N PRO A 249 -8.49 0.74 8.98
CA PRO A 249 -9.40 0.74 10.14
C PRO A 249 -10.89 0.80 9.76
N TYR A 250 -11.20 1.37 8.59
CA TYR A 250 -12.57 1.62 8.13
C TYR A 250 -13.05 0.65 7.05
N ARG A 251 -12.19 -0.27 6.60
CA ARG A 251 -12.46 -1.18 5.47
C ARG A 251 -13.75 -1.99 5.62
N ASN A 252 -14.16 -2.32 6.85
CA ASN A 252 -15.38 -3.08 7.13
C ASN A 252 -16.62 -2.19 7.35
N ALA A 253 -16.45 -0.88 7.46
CA ALA A 253 -17.56 0.04 7.72
C ALA A 253 -18.39 0.31 6.45
N VAL A 254 -17.76 0.22 5.28
CA VAL A 254 -18.36 0.57 3.99
C VAL A 254 -17.79 -0.38 2.90
N PRO A 255 -18.64 -1.13 2.16
CA PRO A 255 -18.18 -2.06 1.12
C PRO A 255 -17.29 -1.44 0.04
N GLU A 256 -17.52 -0.17 -0.30
CA GLU A 256 -16.73 0.58 -1.27
C GLU A 256 -15.28 0.77 -0.81
N LEU A 257 -15.06 0.96 0.49
CA LEU A 257 -13.73 1.08 1.06
C LEU A 257 -12.99 -0.24 1.06
N PHE A 258 -13.69 -1.34 1.31
CA PHE A 258 -13.13 -2.67 1.14
C PHE A 258 -12.57 -2.88 -0.27
N ASN A 259 -13.37 -2.59 -1.31
CA ASN A 259 -12.96 -2.74 -2.70
C ASN A 259 -11.80 -1.80 -3.08
N LEU A 260 -11.79 -0.59 -2.51
CA LEU A 260 -10.69 0.35 -2.70
C LEU A 260 -9.40 -0.15 -2.03
N THR A 261 -9.46 -0.61 -0.79
CA THR A 261 -8.31 -1.19 -0.07
C THR A 261 -7.73 -2.39 -0.83
N LEU A 262 -8.58 -3.28 -1.37
CA LEU A 262 -8.13 -4.37 -2.25
C LEU A 262 -7.38 -3.85 -3.49
N SER A 263 -7.92 -2.81 -4.12
CA SER A 263 -7.31 -2.19 -5.30
C SER A 263 -5.95 -1.58 -4.96
N LEU A 264 -5.84 -0.93 -3.80
CA LEU A 264 -4.58 -0.35 -3.33
C LEU A 264 -3.53 -1.42 -3.02
N TYR A 265 -3.90 -2.53 -2.37
CA TYR A 265 -2.98 -3.65 -2.16
C TYR A 265 -2.46 -4.22 -3.48
N LEU A 266 -3.31 -4.31 -4.50
CA LEU A 266 -2.87 -4.74 -5.83
C LEU A 266 -1.88 -3.74 -6.46
N LEU A 267 -2.15 -2.44 -6.35
CA LEU A 267 -1.29 -1.38 -6.86
C LEU A 267 0.08 -1.32 -6.16
N GLU A 268 0.11 -1.61 -4.86
CA GLU A 268 1.34 -1.67 -4.07
C GLU A 268 2.15 -2.97 -4.31
N GLY A 269 1.68 -3.87 -5.18
CA GLY A 269 2.34 -5.15 -5.42
C GLY A 269 2.22 -6.12 -4.24
N ARG A 270 1.13 -6.01 -3.46
CA ARG A 270 0.83 -6.82 -2.26
C ARG A 270 -0.39 -7.72 -2.46
N PRO A 271 -0.36 -8.64 -3.44
CA PRO A 271 -1.49 -9.49 -3.74
C PRO A 271 -1.83 -10.45 -2.59
N GLN A 272 -0.86 -10.81 -1.74
CA GLN A 272 -1.11 -11.71 -0.62
C GLN A 272 -2.02 -11.07 0.43
N GLU A 273 -1.81 -9.81 0.76
CA GLU A 273 -2.66 -9.04 1.68
C GLU A 273 -4.05 -8.84 1.10
N MET A 274 -4.16 -8.58 -0.20
CA MET A 274 -5.44 -8.58 -0.91
C MET A 274 -6.16 -9.93 -0.77
N TYR A 275 -5.48 -11.06 -0.98
CA TYR A 275 -6.08 -12.40 -0.81
C TYR A 275 -6.46 -12.70 0.64
N ASN A 276 -5.62 -12.32 1.60
CA ASN A 276 -5.92 -12.48 3.02
C ASN A 276 -7.20 -11.71 3.38
N LEU A 277 -7.29 -10.46 2.90
CA LEU A 277 -8.44 -9.59 3.13
C LEU A 277 -9.72 -10.15 2.49
N LEU A 278 -9.64 -10.73 1.29
CA LEU A 278 -10.76 -11.47 0.67
C LEU A 278 -11.15 -12.71 1.48
N ALA A 279 -10.18 -13.46 2.00
CA ALA A 279 -10.47 -14.63 2.82
C ALA A 279 -11.13 -14.26 4.17
N GLU A 280 -10.79 -13.10 4.74
CA GLU A 280 -11.42 -12.58 5.97
C GLU A 280 -12.91 -12.30 5.80
N THR A 281 -13.32 -11.63 4.71
CA THR A 281 -14.74 -11.33 4.48
C THR A 281 -15.57 -12.59 4.29
N HIS A 282 -15.04 -13.58 3.59
CA HIS A 282 -15.70 -14.88 3.44
C HIS A 282 -15.84 -15.65 4.76
N LYS A 283 -14.87 -15.54 5.69
CA LYS A 283 -15.00 -16.12 7.02
C LYS A 283 -16.16 -15.47 7.79
N LEU A 284 -16.30 -14.15 7.72
CA LEU A 284 -17.39 -13.42 8.36
C LEU A 284 -18.76 -13.85 7.82
N GLU A 285 -18.88 -14.08 6.50
CA GLU A 285 -20.11 -14.61 5.88
C GLU A 285 -20.44 -16.04 6.33
N SER A 286 -19.43 -16.90 6.50
CA SER A 286 -19.62 -18.29 6.92
C SER A 286 -20.03 -18.45 8.40
N VAL A 287 -19.70 -17.47 9.25
CA VAL A 287 -20.06 -17.47 10.68
C VAL A 287 -21.36 -16.71 10.93
N GLY A 288 -21.74 -15.79 10.05
CA GLY A 288 -22.87 -14.86 10.21
C GLY A 288 -24.13 -15.21 9.41
N GLN A 289 -24.74 -16.39 9.59
CA GLN A 289 -26.05 -16.70 8.99
C GLN A 289 -27.26 -16.09 9.71
N ARG A 290 -27.10 -15.03 10.54
CA ARG A 290 -28.22 -14.26 11.09
C ARG A 290 -27.86 -12.77 11.22
N GLY A 291 -28.14 -11.96 10.19
CA GLY A 291 -28.47 -10.55 10.41
C GLY A 291 -27.88 -9.51 9.47
N LEU A 292 -26.70 -9.71 8.87
CA LEU A 292 -26.11 -8.75 7.93
C LEU A 292 -25.95 -9.40 6.56
N ARG A 293 -26.81 -9.00 5.62
CA ARG A 293 -26.75 -9.44 4.22
C ARG A 293 -25.64 -8.67 3.51
N HIS A 294 -24.40 -9.12 3.65
CA HIS A 294 -23.42 -8.86 2.61
C HIS A 294 -23.72 -9.82 1.45
N ALA A 295 -23.79 -9.28 0.23
CA ALA A 295 -23.92 -10.11 -0.96
C ALA A 295 -22.56 -10.82 -1.17
N PRO A 296 -22.53 -12.16 -1.34
CA PRO A 296 -21.29 -12.85 -1.63
C PRO A 296 -20.65 -12.24 -2.88
N PRO A 297 -19.31 -12.18 -2.96
CA PRO A 297 -18.64 -11.71 -4.17
C PRO A 297 -19.13 -12.54 -5.35
N SER A 298 -19.58 -11.84 -6.39
CA SER A 298 -20.21 -12.49 -7.54
C SER A 298 -19.27 -13.54 -8.15
N GLU A 299 -19.83 -14.59 -8.75
CA GLU A 299 -19.05 -15.61 -9.48
C GLU A 299 -18.14 -14.97 -10.54
N ASN A 300 -18.53 -13.81 -11.09
CA ASN A 300 -17.72 -13.03 -12.01
C ASN A 300 -16.47 -12.45 -11.32
N LEU A 301 -16.58 -11.92 -10.11
CA LEU A 301 -15.45 -11.37 -9.36
C LEU A 301 -14.43 -12.47 -9.02
N VAL A 302 -14.89 -13.65 -8.60
CA VAL A 302 -14.00 -14.80 -8.31
C VAL A 302 -13.30 -15.29 -9.60
N LYS A 303 -14.04 -15.42 -10.71
CA LYS A 303 -13.46 -15.77 -12.02
C LYS A 303 -12.50 -14.69 -12.55
N GLU A 304 -12.72 -13.43 -12.20
CA GLU A 304 -11.85 -12.31 -12.54
C GLU A 304 -10.57 -12.30 -11.71
N LEU A 305 -10.64 -12.62 -10.43
CA LEU A 305 -9.48 -12.76 -9.55
C LEU A 305 -8.62 -13.99 -9.88
N MET A 306 -9.22 -15.05 -10.42
CA MET A 306 -8.53 -16.27 -10.88
C MET A 306 -7.69 -16.06 -12.14
N ARG A 307 -8.12 -15.19 -13.06
CA ARG A 307 -7.48 -15.04 -14.38
C ARG A 307 -6.02 -14.54 -14.32
N PRO A 308 -5.66 -13.54 -13.49
CA PRO A 308 -4.27 -13.10 -13.33
C PRO A 308 -3.35 -14.20 -12.78
N LEU A 309 -3.84 -15.04 -11.87
CA LEU A 309 -3.08 -16.18 -11.33
C LEU A 309 -2.91 -17.30 -12.33
N GLU A 310 -3.96 -17.63 -13.10
CA GLU A 310 -3.85 -18.58 -14.21
C GLU A 310 -2.82 -18.07 -15.24
N ALA A 311 -2.81 -16.75 -15.51
CA ALA A 311 -1.82 -16.13 -16.38
C ALA A 311 -0.40 -16.15 -15.77
N GLN A 312 -0.24 -15.91 -14.47
CA GLN A 312 1.06 -16.03 -13.77
C GLN A 312 1.56 -17.48 -13.77
N PHE A 313 0.68 -18.46 -13.56
CA PHE A 313 0.99 -19.90 -13.65
C PHE A 313 1.46 -20.27 -15.06
N LEU A 314 0.74 -19.82 -16.09
CA LEU A 314 1.10 -20.04 -17.50
C LEU A 314 2.39 -19.30 -17.90
N ALA A 315 2.64 -18.12 -17.33
CA ALA A 315 3.88 -17.36 -17.56
C ALA A 315 5.09 -18.02 -16.87
N PHE A 316 4.91 -18.54 -15.65
CA PHE A 316 5.91 -19.35 -14.96
C PHE A 316 6.27 -20.59 -15.79
N HIS A 317 5.28 -21.29 -16.36
CA HIS A 317 5.47 -22.42 -17.28
C HIS A 317 6.26 -22.05 -18.54
N LYS A 318 5.97 -20.90 -19.16
CA LYS A 318 6.63 -20.47 -20.40
C LYS A 318 8.05 -19.92 -20.21
N ASN A 319 8.32 -19.22 -19.10
CA ASN A 319 9.52 -18.41 -18.95
C ASN A 319 10.46 -18.82 -17.80
N LYS A 320 10.17 -19.90 -17.04
CA LYS A 320 10.94 -20.29 -15.83
C LYS A 320 11.25 -19.09 -14.92
N THR A 321 10.28 -18.18 -14.75
CA THR A 321 10.46 -16.96 -13.95
C THR A 321 10.63 -17.30 -12.46
N ARG A 322 11.33 -16.43 -11.72
CA ARG A 322 11.61 -16.60 -10.28
C ARG A 322 10.33 -16.46 -9.45
N GLY A 323 9.66 -17.58 -9.22
CA GLY A 323 8.70 -17.82 -8.14
C GLY A 323 8.82 -19.29 -7.74
N THR A 324 8.64 -19.65 -6.47
CA THR A 324 8.66 -21.07 -6.11
C THR A 324 7.31 -21.67 -6.52
N LEU A 325 7.33 -22.81 -7.21
CA LEU A 325 6.14 -23.59 -7.58
C LEU A 325 5.18 -23.74 -6.38
N SER A 326 5.74 -23.88 -5.17
CA SER A 326 5.01 -23.96 -3.91
C SER A 326 4.16 -22.73 -3.58
N GLU A 327 4.60 -21.51 -3.94
CA GLU A 327 3.83 -20.28 -3.67
C GLU A 327 2.64 -20.16 -4.63
N ILE A 328 2.85 -20.51 -5.89
CA ILE A 328 1.79 -20.54 -6.89
C ILE A 328 0.77 -21.63 -6.53
N GLU A 329 1.22 -22.82 -6.10
CA GLU A 329 0.34 -23.89 -5.60
C GLU A 329 -0.45 -23.46 -4.36
N ARG A 330 0.17 -22.72 -3.43
CA ARG A 330 -0.49 -22.19 -2.23
C ARG A 330 -1.61 -21.21 -2.60
N GLN A 331 -1.35 -20.27 -3.49
CA GLN A 331 -2.32 -19.28 -3.95
C GLN A 331 -3.48 -19.93 -4.72
N MET A 332 -3.16 -20.92 -5.57
CA MET A 332 -4.14 -21.73 -6.28
C MET A 332 -5.04 -22.53 -5.32
N GLN A 333 -4.47 -23.13 -4.27
CA GLN A 333 -5.24 -23.88 -3.28
C GLN A 333 -6.19 -22.99 -2.46
N VAL A 334 -5.76 -21.78 -2.07
CA VAL A 334 -6.61 -20.80 -1.36
C VAL A 334 -7.84 -20.44 -2.20
N LEU A 335 -7.67 -20.26 -3.51
CA LEU A 335 -8.77 -19.94 -4.43
C LEU A 335 -9.69 -21.13 -4.72
N LYS A 336 -9.13 -22.35 -4.79
CA LYS A 336 -9.93 -23.58 -4.86
C LYS A 336 -10.84 -23.69 -3.63
N ASP A 337 -10.31 -23.42 -2.44
CA ASP A 337 -11.08 -23.46 -1.19
C ASP A 337 -12.16 -22.37 -1.14
N LEU A 338 -11.88 -21.18 -1.69
CA LEU A 338 -12.86 -20.09 -1.87
C LEU A 338 -14.01 -20.48 -2.82
N LEU A 339 -13.71 -21.15 -3.93
CA LEU A 339 -14.71 -21.66 -4.89
C LEU A 339 -15.60 -22.75 -4.30
N ILE A 340 -15.01 -23.67 -3.53
CA ILE A 340 -15.77 -24.74 -2.82
C ILE A 340 -16.79 -24.14 -1.86
N ARG A 341 -16.40 -23.08 -1.14
CA ARG A 341 -17.23 -22.48 -0.09
C ARG A 341 -18.30 -21.54 -0.62
N THR A 342 -18.03 -20.82 -1.72
CA THR A 342 -18.97 -19.85 -2.33
C THR A 342 -20.13 -20.50 -3.05
N LYS A 343 -19.94 -21.64 -3.74
CA LYS A 343 -21.04 -22.24 -4.49
C LYS A 343 -21.99 -23.10 -3.65
N GLY A 344 -21.54 -23.65 -2.52
CA GLY A 344 -22.28 -24.73 -1.84
C GLY A 344 -22.56 -25.95 -2.74
N THR A 345 -22.03 -25.99 -3.97
CA THR A 345 -22.30 -27.03 -4.95
C THR A 345 -21.17 -28.05 -4.93
N THR A 346 -21.57 -29.31 -4.75
CA THR A 346 -20.81 -30.53 -5.03
C THR A 346 -20.61 -30.78 -6.53
N ASP A 347 -20.68 -29.75 -7.38
CA ASP A 347 -20.58 -29.89 -8.83
C ASP A 347 -19.16 -30.28 -9.24
N LYS A 348 -18.94 -31.60 -9.28
CA LYS A 348 -17.66 -32.26 -9.56
C LYS A 348 -16.99 -31.73 -10.83
N THR A 349 -17.75 -31.24 -11.80
CA THR A 349 -17.25 -30.86 -13.14
C THR A 349 -16.22 -29.72 -13.11
N VAL A 350 -16.43 -28.67 -12.32
CA VAL A 350 -15.46 -27.57 -12.19
C VAL A 350 -14.17 -28.03 -11.52
N TYR A 351 -14.29 -28.94 -10.54
CA TYR A 351 -13.15 -29.52 -9.82
C TYR A 351 -12.34 -30.47 -10.69
N THR A 352 -13.00 -31.30 -11.51
CA THR A 352 -12.32 -32.26 -12.38
C THR A 352 -11.46 -31.53 -13.40
N VAL A 353 -11.97 -30.45 -14.01
CA VAL A 353 -11.21 -29.66 -14.98
C VAL A 353 -10.01 -28.98 -14.31
N TYR A 354 -10.17 -28.49 -13.09
CA TYR A 354 -9.10 -27.85 -12.33
C TYR A 354 -8.00 -28.83 -11.90
N ASP A 355 -8.39 -29.95 -11.28
CA ASP A 355 -7.45 -30.98 -10.83
C ASP A 355 -6.75 -31.68 -12.00
N GLN A 356 -7.43 -31.84 -13.14
CA GLN A 356 -6.79 -32.32 -14.37
C GLN A 356 -5.73 -31.33 -14.88
N ARG A 357 -6.01 -30.03 -14.87
CA ARG A 357 -5.05 -28.99 -15.31
C ARG A 357 -3.85 -28.89 -14.37
N LEU A 358 -4.09 -28.93 -13.06
CA LEU A 358 -3.03 -28.90 -12.05
C LEU A 358 -2.17 -30.18 -12.10
N THR A 359 -2.80 -31.36 -12.25
CA THR A 359 -2.09 -32.64 -12.37
C THR A 359 -1.29 -32.72 -13.67
N ALA A 360 -1.85 -32.28 -14.79
CA ALA A 360 -1.14 -32.22 -16.07
C ALA A 360 0.09 -31.28 -15.98
N ALA A 361 -0.05 -30.14 -15.30
CA ALA A 361 1.06 -29.23 -15.08
C ALA A 361 2.15 -29.83 -14.18
N LYS A 362 1.78 -30.55 -13.11
CA LYS A 362 2.75 -31.26 -12.23
C LYS A 362 3.50 -32.36 -12.97
N GLN A 363 2.82 -33.13 -13.80
CA GLN A 363 3.43 -34.19 -14.61
C GLN A 363 4.41 -33.63 -15.65
N GLN A 364 4.11 -32.47 -16.25
CA GLN A 364 5.04 -31.79 -17.15
C GLN A 364 6.29 -31.22 -16.44
N VAL A 365 6.18 -30.81 -15.18
CA VAL A 365 7.30 -30.28 -14.39
C VAL A 365 8.20 -31.38 -13.83
N LEU A 366 7.62 -32.50 -13.38
CA LEU A 366 8.36 -33.61 -12.77
C LEU A 366 8.93 -34.61 -13.79
N GLY A 367 8.45 -34.57 -15.04
CA GLY A 367 8.85 -35.49 -16.11
C GLY A 367 9.81 -34.91 -17.15
N GLY A 368 10.31 -33.67 -16.98
CA GLY A 368 11.16 -32.95 -17.94
C GLY A 368 12.53 -32.58 -17.43
#